data_AF-A0A947EAP5-F1
#
_entry.id   AF-A0A947EAP5-F1
#
_cell.length_a   1.000
_cell.length_b   1.000
_cell.length_c   1.000
_cell.angle_alpha   90.00
_cell.angle_beta   90.00
_cell.angle_gamma   90.00
#
_symmetry.space_group_name_H-M   'P 1'
#
loop_
_entity.id
_entity.type
_entity.pdbx_description
1 polymer ?
#
loop_
_entity_poly.entity_id
_entity_poly.type
_entity_poly.pdbx_seq_one_letter_code
_entity_poly.pdbx_strand_id
1 'polypeptide(L)' 'MTYHLAQLNIARAKTAIDDPAMDDFMNALDHINGLAESSPGFVWRLQTEEGNAMSLRPFDDDRMVVNL' A
#
# COMPACT_ATOMS: atom_id res chain seq x y z
N MET A 1 -26.38 -0.18 -14.09
CA MET A 1 -24.93 -0.47 -14.01
C MET A 1 -24.57 -0.79 -12.57
N THR A 2 -23.71 -1.78 -12.37
CA THR A 2 -23.01 -2.01 -11.09
C THR A 2 -21.67 -1.29 -11.17
N TYR A 3 -21.29 -0.57 -10.12
CA TYR A 3 -20.01 0.13 -10.02
C TYR A 3 -19.21 -0.42 -8.85
N HIS A 4 -17.87 -0.39 -8.96
CA HIS A 4 -16.96 -0.69 -7.87
C HIS A 4 -16.31 0.61 -7.37
N LEU A 5 -16.13 0.74 -6.06
CA LEU A 5 -15.38 1.83 -5.45
C LEU A 5 -13.93 1.40 -5.27
N ALA A 6 -13.00 2.18 -5.83
CA ALA A 6 -11.59 2.07 -5.51
C ALA A 6 -11.22 3.22 -4.57
N GLN A 7 -10.47 2.91 -3.51
CA GLN A 7 -9.90 3.88 -2.59
C GLN A 7 -8.38 3.81 -2.71
N LEU A 8 -7.68 4.90 -2.40
CA LEU A 8 -6.22 4.94 -2.33
C LEU A 8 -5.82 5.70 -1.06
N ASN A 9 -4.84 5.17 -0.36
CA ASN A 9 -4.14 5.83 0.74
C ASN A 9 -2.88 6.50 0.18
N ILE A 10 -2.76 7.80 0.38
CA ILE A 10 -1.56 8.57 0.02
C ILE A 10 -1.02 9.20 1.30
N ALA A 11 0.22 8.89 1.63
CA ALA A 11 0.86 9.38 2.84
C ALA A 11 2.30 9.81 2.56
N ARG A 12 2.85 10.62 3.46
CA ARG A 12 4.27 10.96 3.47
C ARG A 12 4.94 10.23 4.63
N ALA A 13 5.89 9.36 4.34
CA ALA A 13 6.70 8.67 5.33
C ALA A 13 7.50 9.68 6.18
N LYS A 14 7.70 9.34 7.46
CA LYS A 14 8.45 10.19 8.39
C LYS A 14 9.94 10.21 8.02
N THR A 15 10.48 9.04 7.73
CA THR A 15 11.87 8.79 7.33
C THR A 15 11.90 8.12 5.96
N ALA A 16 13.09 7.76 5.47
CA ALA A 16 13.23 6.93 4.28
C ALA A 16 12.59 5.54 4.51
N ILE A 17 12.16 4.87 3.45
CA ILE A 17 11.41 3.61 3.55
C ILE A 17 12.27 2.42 4.03
N ASP A 18 13.59 2.52 3.83
CA ASP A 18 14.63 1.59 4.25
C ASP A 18 15.26 1.97 5.61
N ASP A 19 14.79 3.05 6.25
CA ASP A 19 15.18 3.41 7.60
C ASP A 19 14.63 2.39 8.59
N PRO A 20 15.41 1.89 9.56
CA PRO A 20 14.93 0.96 10.59
C PRO A 20 13.67 1.41 11.33
N ALA A 21 13.41 2.72 11.42
CA ALA A 21 12.17 3.26 12.00
C ALA A 21 10.89 2.87 11.22
N MET A 22 11.02 2.40 9.99
CA MET A 22 9.93 1.96 9.11
C MET A 22 9.74 0.44 9.09
N ASP A 23 10.63 -0.34 9.72
CA ASP A 23 10.62 -1.81 9.63
C ASP A 23 9.27 -2.41 10.06
N ASP A 24 8.72 -1.99 11.20
CA ASP A 24 7.43 -2.49 11.69
C ASP A 24 6.29 -2.20 10.71
N PHE A 25 6.33 -1.05 10.03
CA PHE A 25 5.34 -0.69 9.02
C PHE A 25 5.48 -1.57 7.77
N MET A 26 6.70 -1.74 7.26
CA MET A 26 6.97 -2.54 6.06
C MET A 26 6.66 -4.02 6.29
N ASN A 27 7.03 -4.56 7.46
CA ASN A 27 6.77 -5.95 7.84
C ASN A 27 5.27 -6.24 8.03
N ALA A 28 4.45 -5.23 8.32
CA ALA A 28 3.00 -5.40 8.49
C ALA A 28 2.22 -5.43 7.17
N LEU A 29 2.83 -5.04 6.04
CA LEU A 29 2.12 -4.88 4.76
C LEU A 29 1.42 -6.16 4.31
N ASP A 30 2.13 -7.29 4.28
CA ASP A 30 1.57 -8.56 3.82
C ASP A 30 0.40 -9.00 4.70
N HIS A 31 0.50 -8.78 6.01
CA HIS A 31 -0.58 -9.10 6.94
C HIS A 31 -1.83 -8.25 6.67
N ILE A 32 -1.68 -6.93 6.54
CA ILE A 32 -2.81 -6.01 6.29
C ILE A 32 -3.42 -6.26 4.91
N ASN A 33 -2.59 -6.49 3.89
CA ASN A 33 -3.04 -6.83 2.55
C ASN A 33 -3.84 -8.15 2.54
N GLY A 34 -3.35 -9.18 3.24
CA GLY A 34 -4.06 -10.46 3.37
C GLY A 34 -5.40 -10.34 4.12
N LEU A 35 -5.49 -9.45 5.12
CA LEU A 35 -6.76 -9.14 5.77
C LEU A 35 -7.75 -8.49 4.79
N ALA A 36 -7.30 -7.56 3.94
CA ALA A 36 -8.14 -6.96 2.91
C ALA A 36 -8.62 -8.02 1.90
N GLU A 37 -7.71 -8.85 1.39
CA GLU A 37 -8.01 -9.88 0.38
C GLU A 37 -8.96 -10.97 0.88
N SER A 38 -8.94 -11.26 2.18
CA SER A 38 -9.86 -12.21 2.82
C SER A 38 -11.18 -11.58 3.31
N SER A 39 -11.33 -10.26 3.21
CA SER A 39 -12.52 -9.56 3.71
C SER A 39 -13.74 -9.78 2.80
N PRO A 40 -14.95 -9.97 3.36
CA PRO A 40 -16.16 -10.09 2.57
C PRO A 40 -16.39 -8.89 1.64
N GLY A 41 -16.55 -9.14 0.35
CA GLY A 41 -16.78 -8.09 -0.65
C GLY A 41 -15.50 -7.47 -1.22
N PHE A 42 -14.32 -7.98 -0.86
CA PHE A 42 -13.09 -7.62 -1.56
C PHE A 42 -13.20 -7.95 -3.05
N VAL A 43 -12.76 -7.01 -3.89
CA VAL A 43 -12.77 -7.17 -5.36
C VAL A 43 -11.34 -7.08 -5.90
N TRP A 44 -10.54 -6.14 -5.40
CA TRP A 44 -9.23 -5.84 -5.95
C TRP A 44 -8.40 -4.95 -5.01
N ARG A 45 -7.07 -5.03 -5.12
CA ARG A 45 -6.09 -4.12 -4.51
C ARG A 45 -5.00 -3.74 -5.51
N LEU A 46 -4.45 -2.54 -5.37
CA LEU A 46 -3.26 -2.08 -6.11
C LEU A 46 -2.00 -2.80 -5.62
N GLN A 47 -1.28 -3.43 -6.55
CA GLN A 47 -0.01 -4.12 -6.27
C GLN A 47 0.88 -4.08 -7.51
N THR A 48 2.20 -4.18 -7.30
CA THR A 48 3.20 -4.42 -8.34
C THR A 48 3.56 -5.91 -8.40
N GLU A 49 4.55 -6.26 -9.21
CA GLU A 49 5.11 -7.62 -9.26
C GLU A 49 5.70 -8.07 -7.90
N GLU A 50 6.01 -7.12 -7.01
CA GLU A 50 6.51 -7.37 -5.64
C GLU A 50 5.39 -7.68 -4.64
N GLY A 51 4.11 -7.71 -5.07
CA GLY A 51 2.96 -8.05 -4.22
C GLY A 51 2.41 -6.88 -3.39
N ASN A 52 3.00 -5.70 -3.48
CA ASN A 52 2.50 -4.49 -2.82
C ASN A 52 2.73 -3.24 -3.69
N ALA A 53 2.15 -2.11 -3.29
CA ALA A 53 2.23 -0.86 -4.06
C ALA A 53 3.45 0.01 -3.70
N MET A 54 4.33 -0.43 -2.79
CA MET A 54 5.38 0.41 -2.20
C MET A 54 6.53 0.73 -3.15
N SER A 55 6.61 0.10 -4.32
CA SER A 55 7.56 0.48 -5.39
C SER A 55 7.02 1.54 -6.35
N LEU A 56 5.74 1.91 -6.26
CA LEU A 56 5.21 3.00 -7.05
C LEU A 56 5.78 4.36 -6.59
N ARG A 57 6.34 5.12 -7.54
CA ARG A 57 6.88 6.48 -7.32
C ARG A 57 6.21 7.49 -8.25
N PRO A 58 4.92 7.81 -8.05
CA PRO A 58 4.21 8.76 -8.92
C PRO A 58 4.49 10.24 -8.55
N PHE A 59 5.28 10.51 -7.52
CA PHE A 59 5.62 11.85 -7.03
C PHE A 59 7.14 12.03 -6.96
N ASP A 60 7.62 13.25 -7.11
CA ASP A 60 9.05 13.61 -7.03
C ASP A 60 9.62 13.64 -5.58
N ASP A 61 8.90 13.09 -4.59
CA ASP A 61 9.34 12.94 -3.19
C ASP A 61 9.32 11.44 -2.85
N ASP A 62 10.49 10.85 -2.63
CA ASP A 62 10.65 9.41 -2.33
C ASP A 62 9.96 8.96 -1.04
N ARG A 63 9.55 9.90 -0.18
CA ARG A 63 8.75 9.60 1.02
C ARG A 63 7.26 9.56 0.75
N MET A 64 6.81 9.96 -0.44
CA MET A 64 5.40 9.85 -0.78
C MET A 64 5.07 8.41 -1.15
N VAL A 65 4.23 7.78 -0.34
CA VAL A 65 3.81 6.40 -0.49
C VAL A 65 2.36 6.35 -0.95
N VAL A 66 2.09 5.42 -1.87
CA VAL A 66 0.73 5.10 -2.32
C VAL A 66 0.47 3.66 -1.95
N ASN A 67 -0.62 3.42 -1.24
CA ASN A 67 -1.08 2.06 -0.93
C ASN A 67 -2.62 2.02 -0.95
N LEU A 68 -3.19 0.84 -0.80
CA LEU A 68 -4.62 0.65 -0.53
C LEU A 68 -4.77 -0.28 0.66
#